data_AF-A0A831YH55-F1
#
_entry.id   AF-A0A831YH55-F1
#
_cell.length_a   1.000
_cell.length_b   1.000
_cell.length_c   1.000
_cell.angle_alpha   90.00
_cell.angle_beta   90.00
_cell.angle_gamma   90.00
#
_symmetry.space_group_name_H-M   'P 1'
#
loop_
_entity.id
_entity.type
_entity.pdbx_description
1 polymer ?
#
loop_
_entity_poly.entity_id
_entity_poly.type
_entity_poly.pdbx_seq_one_letter_code
_entity_poly.pdbx_strand_id
1 'polypeptide(L)' 'MEVDGSEVCLSLNQLKAFCARGGAVKEVKLELAFSRYEVYEGKVREMYRPKGLLAFTTATREYVRLL' A
#
# COMPACT_ATOMS: atom_id res chain seq x y z
N MET A 1 -27.41 16.60 3.00
CA MET A 1 -26.31 16.20 3.89
C MET A 1 -25.17 15.79 3.00
N GLU A 2 -24.12 16.61 2.93
CA GLU A 2 -22.92 16.30 2.16
C GLU A 2 -22.15 15.24 2.94
N VAL A 3 -22.36 13.96 2.61
CA VAL A 3 -21.45 12.91 3.05
C VAL A 3 -20.17 13.19 2.31
N ASP A 4 -19.16 13.65 3.03
CA ASP A 4 -17.81 13.82 2.49
C ASP A 4 -17.40 12.48 1.89
N GLY A 5 -17.43 12.43 0.55
CA GLY A 5 -17.15 11.23 -0.21
C GLY A 5 -15.69 10.82 -0.14
N SER A 6 -14.84 11.68 0.43
CA SER A 6 -13.41 11.52 0.53
C SER A 6 -13.07 10.36 1.47
N GLU A 7 -12.32 9.41 0.91
CA GLU A 7 -11.73 8.32 1.65
C GLU A 7 -10.33 8.76 2.11
N VAL A 8 -10.04 8.65 3.41
CA VAL A 8 -8.71 8.90 3.96
C VAL A 8 -8.11 7.56 4.39
N CYS A 9 -7.00 7.18 3.77
CA CYS A 9 -6.28 5.96 4.11
C CYS A 9 -4.96 6.25 4.85
N LEU A 10 -4.75 5.60 5.99
CA LEU A 10 -3.52 5.65 6.78
C LEU A 10 -2.83 4.27 6.76
N SER A 11 -1.55 4.22 6.37
CA SER A 11 -0.73 3.01 6.43
C SER A 11 -0.05 2.90 7.79
N LEU A 12 -0.31 1.83 8.56
CA LEU A 12 0.38 1.59 9.85
C LEU A 12 1.70 0.83 9.65
N ASN A 13 1.76 -0.05 8.65
CA ASN A 13 2.97 -0.75 8.23
C ASN A 13 2.88 -1.09 6.74
N GLN A 14 3.90 -1.77 6.21
CA GLN A 14 3.98 -2.12 4.78
C GLN A 14 2.81 -3.02 4.29
N LEU A 15 2.06 -3.66 5.18
CA LEU A 15 1.05 -4.68 4.87
C LEU A 15 -0.37 -4.29 5.30
N LYS A 16 -0.54 -3.21 6.07
CA LYS A 16 -1.81 -2.81 6.66
C LYS A 16 -2.06 -1.32 6.48
N ALA A 17 -3.17 -1.01 5.82
CA ALA A 17 -3.74 0.31 5.78
C ALA A 17 -5.14 0.32 6.40
N PHE A 18 -5.55 1.45 6.93
CA PHE A 18 -6.89 1.69 7.44
C PHE A 18 -7.50 2.82 6.63
N CYS A 19 -8.64 2.57 6.01
CA CYS A 19 -9.33 3.58 5.24
C CYS A 19 -10.60 3.99 5.98
N ALA A 20 -10.81 5.30 6.09
CA ALA A 20 -11.96 5.91 6.72
C ALA A 20 -12.79 6.63 5.66
N ARG A 21 -14.11 6.40 5.65
CA ARG A 21 -15.06 7.12 4.79
C ARG A 21 -16.36 7.36 5.56
N GLY A 22 -16.80 8.61 5.65
CA GLY A 22 -18.05 8.96 6.34
C GLY A 22 -18.14 8.49 7.80
N GLY A 23 -17.03 8.41 8.52
CA GLY A 23 -16.97 7.96 9.92
C GLY A 23 -16.84 6.44 10.13
N ALA A 24 -16.91 5.63 9.08
CA ALA A 24 -16.63 4.20 9.14
C ALA A 24 -15.14 3.93 8.82
N VAL A 25 -14.47 3.10 9.64
CA VAL A 25 -13.07 2.68 9.44
C VAL A 25 -13.03 1.22 9.02
N LYS A 26 -12.31 0.90 7.94
CA LYS A 26 -12.06 -0.46 7.47
C LYS A 26 -10.56 -0.75 7.42
N GLU A 27 -10.14 -1.88 7.99
CA GLU A 27 -8.80 -2.41 7.73
C GLU A 27 -8.76 -2.93 6.29
N VAL A 28 -7.85 -2.38 5.51
CA VAL A 28 -7.55 -2.81 4.16
C VAL A 28 -6.17 -3.45 4.19
N LYS A 29 -6.15 -4.77 4.02
CA LYS A 29 -4.89 -5.51 3.87
C LYS A 29 -4.29 -5.14 2.52
N LEU A 30 -3.09 -4.58 2.52
CA LEU A 30 -2.38 -4.31 1.27
C LEU A 30 -1.90 -5.64 0.72
N GLU A 31 -2.60 -6.16 -0.27
CA GLU A 31 -2.16 -7.37 -0.96
C GLU A 31 -0.94 -7.02 -1.82
N LEU A 32 0.24 -7.53 -1.48
CA LEU A 32 1.46 -7.29 -2.25
C LEU A 32 1.73 -8.48 -3.18
N ALA A 33 1.95 -8.19 -4.46
CA ALA A 33 2.53 -9.12 -5.43
C ALA A 33 4.04 -9.00 -5.39
N PHE A 34 4.75 -10.13 -5.28
CA PHE A 34 6.17 -10.16 -5.61
C PHE A 34 6.36 -9.70 -7.06
N SER A 35 7.35 -8.83 -7.28
CA SER A 35 7.70 -8.29 -8.59
C SER A 35 9.04 -8.86 -9.06
N ARG A 36 10.12 -8.61 -8.33
CA ARG A 36 11.49 -9.02 -8.70
C ARG A 36 12.47 -8.91 -7.54
N TYR A 37 13.65 -9.52 -7.71
CA TYR A 37 14.84 -9.23 -6.90
C TYR A 37 15.67 -8.10 -7.53
N GLU A 38 16.27 -7.27 -6.69
CA GLU A 38 17.20 -6.21 -7.11
C GLU A 38 18.40 -6.15 -6.15
N VAL A 39 19.58 -5.82 -6.68
CA VAL A 39 20.78 -5.61 -5.86
C VAL A 39 21.00 -4.11 -5.73
N TYR A 40 20.99 -3.62 -4.49
CA TYR A 40 21.29 -2.22 -4.17
C TYR A 40 22.29 -2.16 -3.03
N GLU A 41 23.38 -1.41 -3.23
CA GLU A 41 24.50 -1.31 -2.27
C GLU A 41 25.04 -2.69 -1.83
N GLY A 42 25.10 -3.64 -2.77
CA GLY A 42 25.60 -5.00 -2.49
C GLY A 42 24.66 -5.89 -1.68
N LYS A 43 23.44 -5.44 -1.38
CA LYS A 43 22.41 -6.24 -0.69
C LYS A 43 21.28 -6.61 -1.65
N VAL A 44 20.78 -7.85 -1.52
CA VAL A 44 19.60 -8.31 -2.26
C VAL A 44 18.34 -7.74 -1.60
N ARG A 45 17.47 -7.16 -2.42
CA ARG A 45 16.20 -6.58 -2.03
C ARG A 45 15.08 -7.23 -2.83
N GLU A 46 13.97 -7.51 -2.17
CA GLU A 46 12.74 -7.96 -2.82
C GLU A 46 11.84 -6.76 -3.11
N MET A 47 11.38 -6.68 -4.35
CA MET A 47 10.45 -5.64 -4.80
C MET A 47 9.04 -6.18 -4.88
N TYR A 48 8.09 -5.43 -4.34
CA TYR A 48 6.67 -5.79 -4.29
C TYR A 48 5.78 -4.69 -4.87
N ARG A 49 4.66 -5.08 -5.49
CA ARG A 49 3.65 -4.17 -6.04
C ARG A 49 2.27 -4.40 -5.41
N PRO A 50 1.50 -3.35 -5.10
CA PRO A 50 0.12 -3.49 -4.64
C PRO A 50 -0.77 -4.21 -5.66
N LYS A 51 -1.56 -5.19 -5.19
CA LYS A 51 -2.68 -5.81 -5.90
C LYS A 51 -3.96 -5.09 -5.49
N GLY A 52 -4.75 -4.66 -6.47
CA GLY A 52 -6.19 -4.46 -6.28
C GLY A 52 -6.68 -3.15 -5.64
N LEU A 53 -5.85 -2.15 -5.34
CA LEU A 53 -6.34 -0.86 -4.83
C LEU A 53 -5.97 0.32 -5.74
N LEU A 54 -6.96 0.81 -6.49
CA LEU A 54 -6.88 2.00 -7.34
C LEU A 54 -6.45 3.28 -6.57
N ALA A 55 -6.73 3.35 -5.26
CA ALA A 55 -6.32 4.46 -4.40
C ALA A 55 -4.80 4.51 -4.14
N PHE A 56 -4.08 3.39 -4.31
CA PHE A 56 -2.63 3.30 -4.14
C PHE A 56 -1.86 3.29 -5.47
N THR A 57 -2.56 3.30 -6.62
CA THR A 57 -1.94 3.24 -7.96
C THR A 57 -1.58 4.61 -8.55
N THR A 58 -1.91 5.72 -7.89
CA THR A 58 -1.63 7.06 -8.42
C THR A 58 -0.16 7.48 -8.33
N ALA A 59 0.64 6.78 -7.52
CA ALA A 59 2.09 6.83 -7.58
C ALA A 59 2.63 5.41 -7.51
N THR A 60 3.44 4.99 -8.48
CA THR A 60 4.13 3.70 -8.55
C THR A 60 5.05 3.53 -7.34
N ARG A 61 4.49 3.18 -6.18
CA ARG A 61 5.24 2.83 -4.97
C ARG A 61 5.54 1.34 -5.02
N GLU A 62 6.72 1.01 -5.56
CA GLU A 62 7.31 -0.31 -5.37
C GLU A 62 7.80 -0.41 -3.91
N TYR A 63 7.35 -1.43 -3.18
CA TYR A 63 7.73 -1.64 -1.79
C TYR A 63 8.98 -2.52 -1.74
N VAL A 64 9.99 -2.05 -1.02
CA VAL A 64 11.27 -2.74 -0.84
C VAL A 64 11.25 -3.51 0.48
N ARG A 65 11.58 -4.79 0.42
CA ARG A 65 11.96 -5.59 1.59
C ARG A 65 13.45 -5.88 1.52
N LEU A 66 14.20 -5.37 2.51
CA LEU A 66 15.60 -5.72 2.70
C LEU A 66 15.67 -7.10 3.39
N LEU A 67 16.52 -7.98 2.87
CA LEU A 67 16.86 -9.28 3.46
C LEU A 67 18.16 -9.17 4.25
#